data_AF-A0A2E9LIP9-F1
#
_entry.id   AF-A0A2E9LIP9-F1
#
_cell.length_a   1.000
_cell.length_b   1.000
_cell.length_c   1.000
_cell.angle_alpha   90.00
_cell.angle_beta   90.00
_cell.angle_gamma   90.00
#
_symmetry.space_group_name_H-M   'P 1'
#
loop_
_entity.id
_entity.type
_entity.pdbx_description
1 polymer ?
#
loop_
_entity_poly.entity_id
_entity_poly.type
_entity_poly.pdbx_seq_one_letter_code
_entity_poly.pdbx_strand_id
1 'polypeptide(L)'
;MGVLSQYIERPVVEGGAAIATVQVSLIRPVTEAVKPPRALWVPFPLGRPLGPPNRPDIQSDVLRQTLELVDQPSGPALVDYPDNYEDDISAEEGWSCPVTFPTAEPKTESDALRAQLRTEVQLLRPWFDEGLRNRGRTTMGVSGKGVDAISEMLDILVSFSLDADMTVPDGYNEPMPKLLRYLISDIRAFYSEAAISKPGAMFPSPDDLEEWFFLETIAGDVFYQVRERLVSADILVLIANGLDDDEIDGRLALLAGTTSATAEERLRQPGISRELLKAAAEDFKVGDAGRFSRSFVPMTMRDRRSERASFADAK
;
A
#
# COMPACT_ATOMS: atom_id res chain seq x y z
N MET A 1 21.75 11.31 17.37
CA MET A 1 20.75 10.30 17.78
C MET A 1 21.31 8.95 17.40
N GLY A 2 21.66 8.11 18.38
CA GLY A 2 22.18 6.77 18.12
C GLY A 2 21.06 5.80 17.79
N VAL A 3 21.34 4.81 16.96
CA VAL A 3 20.41 3.74 16.58
C VAL A 3 20.30 2.77 17.76
N LEU A 4 19.12 2.19 18.01
CA LEU A 4 18.91 1.25 19.11
C LEU A 4 19.98 0.13 19.15
N SER A 5 20.38 -0.37 17.98
CA SER A 5 21.44 -1.37 17.82
C SER A 5 22.79 -0.94 18.43
N GLN A 6 23.20 0.32 18.24
CA GLN A 6 24.43 0.86 18.83
C GLN A 6 24.36 0.91 20.36
N TYR A 7 23.17 1.10 20.94
CA TYR A 7 22.99 1.07 22.38
C TYR A 7 23.04 -0.37 22.93
N ILE A 8 22.40 -1.31 22.24
CA ILE A 8 22.37 -2.73 22.60
C ILE A 8 23.80 -3.31 22.63
N GLU A 9 24.64 -2.94 21.68
CA GLU A 9 26.01 -3.45 21.60
C GLU A 9 26.97 -2.95 22.67
N ARG A 10 26.66 -1.81 23.30
CA ARG A 10 27.55 -1.24 24.32
C ARG A 10 27.80 -2.25 25.45
N PRO A 11 29.00 -2.23 26.03
CA PRO A 11 29.28 -3.00 27.23
C PRO A 11 28.22 -2.74 28.30
N VAL A 12 27.91 -3.77 29.10
CA VAL A 12 26.98 -3.63 30.24
C VAL A 12 27.44 -2.55 31.21
N VAL A 13 28.77 -2.39 31.36
CA VAL A 13 29.38 -1.33 32.18
C VAL A 13 29.13 0.10 31.66
N GLU A 14 28.80 0.24 30.38
CA GLU A 14 28.42 1.50 29.73
C GLU A 14 26.88 1.65 29.58
N GLY A 15 26.12 0.77 30.23
CA GLY A 15 24.66 0.77 30.20
C GLY A 15 24.02 0.05 29.00
N GLY A 16 24.81 -0.64 28.17
CA GLY A 16 24.30 -1.47 27.08
C GLY A 16 23.98 -2.91 27.49
N ALA A 17 23.79 -3.78 26.50
CA ALA A 17 23.50 -5.20 26.70
C ALA A 17 24.65 -6.13 26.32
N ALA A 18 25.72 -5.61 25.69
CA ALA A 18 26.82 -6.38 25.12
C ALA A 18 26.35 -7.50 24.16
N ILE A 19 25.26 -7.27 23.43
CA ILE A 19 24.72 -8.21 22.45
C ILE A 19 25.07 -7.70 21.05
N ALA A 20 25.80 -8.51 20.28
CA ALA A 20 26.12 -8.19 18.89
C ALA A 20 24.83 -8.06 18.05
N THR A 21 24.78 -7.05 17.18
CA THR A 21 23.64 -6.78 16.31
C THR A 21 24.06 -6.74 14.85
N VAL A 22 23.17 -7.24 13.99
CA VAL A 22 23.29 -7.21 12.53
C VAL A 22 21.95 -6.80 11.95
N GLN A 23 21.95 -6.22 10.76
CA GLN A 23 20.75 -5.74 10.08
C GLN A 23 20.79 -6.10 8.59
N VAL A 24 19.65 -6.52 8.04
CA VAL A 24 19.43 -6.54 6.59
C VAL A 24 18.94 -5.17 6.14
N SER A 25 19.55 -4.60 5.11
CA SER A 25 19.31 -3.23 4.64
C SER A 25 18.81 -3.22 3.20
N LEU A 26 17.60 -2.68 2.99
CA LEU A 26 17.00 -2.47 1.66
C LEU A 26 17.21 -1.05 1.11
N ILE A 27 17.50 -0.06 1.98
CA ILE A 27 17.62 1.36 1.58
C ILE A 27 19.02 1.85 1.95
N ARG A 28 19.96 1.76 0.99
CA ARG A 28 21.38 2.12 1.22
C ARG A 28 21.57 3.53 1.80
N PRO A 29 20.96 4.60 1.25
CA PRO A 29 21.18 5.95 1.78
C PRO A 29 20.74 6.11 3.24
N VAL A 30 19.68 5.41 3.64
CA VAL A 30 19.21 5.41 5.04
C VAL A 30 20.24 4.73 5.93
N THR A 31 20.76 3.57 5.52
CA THR A 31 21.75 2.82 6.30
C THR A 31 23.08 3.56 6.43
N GLU A 32 23.53 4.24 5.37
CA GLU A 32 24.72 5.10 5.40
C GLU A 32 24.56 6.30 6.37
N ALA A 33 23.38 6.89 6.44
CA ALA A 33 23.08 7.98 7.36
C ALA A 33 22.96 7.50 8.81
N VAL A 34 22.29 6.35 9.00
CA VAL A 34 21.98 5.74 10.30
C VAL A 34 23.23 5.11 10.94
N LYS A 35 24.16 4.58 10.14
CA LYS A 35 25.42 3.94 10.58
C LYS A 35 25.20 2.85 11.64
N PRO A 36 24.36 1.82 11.38
CA PRO A 36 24.23 0.71 12.32
C PRO A 36 25.58 0.02 12.52
N PRO A 37 25.78 -0.74 13.61
CA PRO A 37 27.05 -1.40 13.86
C PRO A 37 27.49 -2.29 12.69
N ARG A 38 26.56 -3.11 12.18
CA ARG A 38 26.76 -4.03 11.06
C ARG A 38 25.48 -4.13 10.24
N ALA A 39 25.61 -4.00 8.93
CA ALA A 39 24.50 -4.17 8.00
C ALA A 39 24.95 -4.87 6.72
N LEU A 40 24.10 -5.79 6.24
CA LEU A 40 24.17 -6.36 4.90
C LEU A 40 23.22 -5.57 4.00
N TRP A 41 23.73 -4.89 2.98
CA TRP A 41 22.92 -4.31 1.92
C TRP A 41 22.53 -5.39 0.92
N VAL A 42 21.25 -5.50 0.59
CA VAL A 42 20.73 -6.48 -0.36
C VAL A 42 20.12 -5.77 -1.57
N PRO A 43 20.28 -6.32 -2.80
CA PRO A 43 19.77 -5.70 -4.03
C PRO A 43 18.29 -6.03 -4.32
N PHE A 44 17.52 -6.45 -3.31
CA PHE A 44 16.12 -6.88 -3.52
C PHE A 44 15.12 -5.72 -3.46
N PRO A 45 13.95 -5.85 -4.12
CA PRO A 45 12.87 -4.89 -4.00
C PRO A 45 12.39 -4.67 -2.56
N LEU A 46 11.87 -3.47 -2.29
CA LEU A 46 11.26 -3.15 -1.00
C LEU A 46 10.15 -4.15 -0.65
N GLY A 47 10.17 -4.63 0.60
CA GLY A 47 9.25 -5.67 1.07
C GLY A 47 9.74 -7.11 0.86
N ARG A 48 10.87 -7.32 0.18
CA ARG A 48 11.50 -8.65 -0.01
C ARG A 48 12.94 -8.70 0.53
N PRO A 49 13.17 -8.43 1.83
CA PRO A 49 14.53 -8.34 2.39
C PRO A 49 15.36 -9.61 2.27
N LEU A 50 14.74 -10.78 2.09
CA LEU A 50 15.42 -12.07 1.99
C LEU A 50 15.46 -12.61 0.55
N GLY A 51 15.06 -11.82 -0.45
CA GLY A 51 15.05 -12.23 -1.84
C GLY A 51 13.70 -12.75 -2.35
N PRO A 52 13.70 -13.38 -3.54
CA PRO A 52 12.48 -13.81 -4.22
C PRO A 52 11.64 -14.82 -3.43
N PRO A 53 10.31 -14.89 -3.66
CA PRO A 53 9.46 -15.91 -3.06
C PRO A 53 9.88 -17.31 -3.52
N ASN A 54 9.71 -18.31 -2.66
CA ASN A 54 10.01 -19.73 -2.94
C ASN A 54 11.46 -20.04 -3.35
N ARG A 55 12.42 -19.17 -3.02
CA ARG A 55 13.86 -19.40 -3.19
C ARG A 55 14.56 -19.58 -1.83
N PRO A 56 14.36 -20.73 -1.14
CA PRO A 56 14.93 -20.97 0.18
C PRO A 56 16.45 -20.99 0.17
N ASP A 57 17.07 -21.29 -0.98
CA ASP A 57 18.50 -21.21 -1.22
C ASP A 57 19.01 -19.77 -1.04
N ILE A 58 18.39 -18.80 -1.72
CA ILE A 58 18.73 -17.37 -1.60
C ILE A 58 18.38 -16.87 -0.20
N GLN A 59 17.17 -17.16 0.29
CA GLN A 59 16.71 -16.66 1.59
C GLN A 59 17.60 -17.13 2.75
N SER A 60 18.04 -18.39 2.71
CA SER A 60 18.95 -18.93 3.72
C SER A 60 20.36 -18.36 3.60
N ASP A 61 20.81 -18.08 2.39
CA ASP A 61 22.11 -17.47 2.14
C ASP A 61 22.18 -16.02 2.64
N VAL A 62 21.17 -15.20 2.36
CA VAL A 62 21.04 -13.83 2.90
C VAL A 62 21.12 -13.84 4.42
N LEU A 63 20.42 -14.76 5.08
CA LEU A 63 20.49 -14.90 6.55
C LEU A 63 21.89 -15.28 7.01
N ARG A 64 22.54 -16.23 6.33
CA ARG A 64 23.89 -16.67 6.68
C ARG A 64 24.90 -15.53 6.54
N GLN A 65 24.91 -14.84 5.40
CA GLN A 65 25.77 -13.68 5.14
C GLN A 65 25.53 -12.56 6.17
N THR A 66 24.27 -12.31 6.53
CA THR A 66 23.93 -11.30 7.54
C THR A 66 24.46 -11.68 8.92
N LEU A 67 24.33 -12.96 9.31
CA LEU A 67 24.80 -13.45 10.62
C LEU A 67 26.33 -13.56 10.68
N GLU A 68 27.01 -13.86 9.58
CA GLU A 68 28.48 -13.84 9.49
C GLU A 68 29.06 -12.45 9.81
N LEU A 69 28.30 -11.37 9.61
CA LEU A 69 28.73 -10.04 10.03
C LEU A 69 28.94 -9.92 11.55
N VAL A 70 28.38 -10.81 12.38
CA VAL A 70 28.63 -10.81 13.84
C VAL A 70 30.13 -10.90 14.15
N ASP A 71 30.91 -11.57 13.30
CA ASP A 71 32.35 -11.72 13.49
C ASP A 71 33.15 -10.48 13.04
N GLN A 72 32.50 -9.47 12.44
CA GLN A 72 33.15 -8.20 12.12
C GLN A 72 33.54 -7.47 13.41
N PRO A 73 34.85 -7.20 13.63
CA PRO A 73 35.37 -6.74 14.92
C PRO A 73 35.07 -5.26 15.21
N SER A 74 34.71 -4.47 14.20
CA SER A 74 34.44 -3.04 14.36
C SER A 74 33.40 -2.54 13.36
N GLY A 75 32.53 -1.63 13.81
CA GLY A 75 31.53 -0.95 13.00
C GLY A 75 31.76 0.58 12.92
N PRO A 76 30.99 1.31 12.09
CA PRO A 76 29.88 0.82 11.25
C PRO A 76 30.39 0.07 10.02
N ALA A 77 29.91 -1.15 9.83
CA ALA A 77 30.17 -1.97 8.65
C ALA A 77 28.91 -2.05 7.77
N LEU A 78 29.05 -1.71 6.50
CA LEU A 78 28.03 -1.92 5.48
C LEU A 78 28.65 -2.79 4.38
N VAL A 79 28.19 -4.03 4.27
CA VAL A 79 28.69 -5.02 3.33
C VAL A 79 27.62 -5.27 2.27
N ASP A 80 28.01 -5.31 1.00
CA ASP A 80 27.09 -5.62 -0.09
C ASP A 80 26.91 -7.13 -0.23
N TYR A 81 25.66 -7.59 -0.34
CA TYR A 81 25.35 -8.98 -0.67
C TYR A 81 25.87 -9.30 -2.07
N PRO A 82 26.57 -10.42 -2.28
CA PRO A 82 27.08 -10.78 -3.58
C PRO A 82 25.92 -10.95 -4.57
N ASP A 83 25.91 -10.12 -5.61
CA ASP A 83 24.88 -10.13 -6.66
C ASP A 83 25.17 -11.26 -7.66
N ASN A 84 25.05 -12.51 -7.19
CA ASN A 84 25.43 -13.70 -7.95
C ASN A 84 24.26 -14.67 -8.17
N TYR A 85 23.03 -14.21 -7.97
CA TYR A 85 21.83 -15.00 -8.25
C TYR A 85 21.28 -14.62 -9.63
N GLU A 86 20.89 -15.63 -10.40
CA GLU A 86 20.05 -15.40 -11.58
C GLU A 86 18.64 -15.08 -11.08
N ASP A 87 18.16 -13.87 -11.37
CA ASP A 87 16.77 -13.52 -11.16
C ASP A 87 15.95 -14.25 -12.23
N ASP A 88 15.29 -15.35 -11.84
CA ASP A 88 14.37 -16.08 -12.73
C ASP A 88 13.15 -15.22 -13.12
N ILE A 89 13.02 -14.02 -12.55
CA ILE A 89 12.03 -13.01 -12.88
C ILE A 89 12.61 -12.11 -13.96
N SER A 90 12.43 -12.49 -15.23
CA SER A 90 12.75 -11.61 -16.35
C SER A 90 11.87 -10.37 -16.30
N ALA A 91 12.45 -9.20 -16.01
CA ALA A 91 11.76 -7.91 -16.10
C ALA A 91 11.34 -7.55 -17.55
N GLU A 92 11.81 -8.30 -18.56
CA GLU A 92 11.54 -8.03 -19.98
C GLU A 92 10.20 -8.58 -20.49
N GLU A 93 9.52 -9.47 -19.74
CA GLU A 93 8.16 -9.91 -20.04
C GLU A 93 7.22 -9.33 -19.00
N GLY A 94 6.62 -8.17 -19.30
CA GLY A 94 5.67 -7.48 -18.41
C GLY A 94 4.63 -8.45 -17.87
N TRP A 95 4.54 -8.56 -16.55
CA TRP A 95 3.54 -9.42 -15.93
C TRP A 95 2.17 -8.79 -16.11
N SER A 96 1.29 -9.49 -16.82
CA SER A 96 -0.14 -9.19 -16.81
C SER A 96 -0.83 -10.27 -16.01
N CYS A 97 -1.56 -9.88 -14.97
CA CYS A 97 -2.42 -10.81 -14.25
C CYS A 97 -3.39 -11.41 -15.28
N PRO A 98 -3.43 -12.73 -15.53
CA PRO A 98 -4.12 -13.28 -16.70
C PRO A 98 -5.66 -13.31 -16.54
N VAL A 99 -6.19 -12.40 -15.74
CA VAL A 99 -7.58 -12.26 -15.32
C VAL A 99 -8.11 -11.06 -16.07
N THR A 100 -8.77 -11.32 -17.19
CA THR A 100 -9.48 -10.28 -17.91
C THR A 100 -10.85 -10.10 -17.28
N PHE A 101 -11.13 -8.89 -16.81
CA PHE A 101 -12.43 -8.55 -16.25
C PHE A 101 -13.37 -8.12 -17.40
N PRO A 102 -14.57 -8.73 -17.53
CA PRO A 102 -15.52 -8.34 -18.57
C PRO A 102 -16.18 -6.99 -18.26
N THR A 103 -16.40 -6.19 -19.30
CA THR A 103 -17.12 -4.91 -19.21
C THR A 103 -18.63 -5.14 -19.30
N ALA A 104 -19.42 -4.49 -18.44
CA ALA A 104 -20.89 -4.52 -18.51
C ALA A 104 -21.45 -3.09 -18.64
N GLU A 105 -22.38 -2.89 -19.57
CA GLU A 105 -23.12 -1.62 -19.70
C GLU A 105 -24.29 -1.55 -18.70
N PRO A 106 -24.34 -0.54 -17.82
CA PRO A 106 -25.33 -0.45 -16.75
C PRO A 106 -26.44 0.59 -16.99
N LYS A 107 -27.43 0.61 -16.08
CA LYS A 107 -28.55 1.57 -16.06
C LYS A 107 -28.41 2.71 -15.03
N THR A 108 -27.49 2.58 -14.05
CA THR A 108 -27.10 3.57 -13.03
C THR A 108 -25.61 3.38 -12.69
N GLU A 109 -24.84 4.45 -12.46
CA GLU A 109 -23.37 4.37 -12.25
C GLU A 109 -22.97 3.55 -11.00
N SER A 110 -23.70 3.68 -9.89
CA SER A 110 -23.42 2.95 -8.63
C SER A 110 -23.65 1.45 -8.73
N ASP A 111 -24.79 1.02 -9.30
CA ASP A 111 -25.12 -0.40 -9.38
C ASP A 111 -24.23 -1.13 -10.39
N ALA A 112 -23.79 -0.42 -11.43
CA ALA A 112 -22.76 -0.87 -12.34
C ALA A 112 -21.47 -1.22 -11.61
N LEU A 113 -21.00 -0.28 -10.80
CA LEU A 113 -19.73 -0.36 -10.13
C LEU A 113 -19.72 -1.55 -9.16
N ARG A 114 -20.80 -1.70 -8.37
CA ARG A 114 -20.98 -2.85 -7.47
C ARG A 114 -21.07 -4.19 -8.23
N ALA A 115 -21.72 -4.21 -9.39
CA ALA A 115 -21.81 -5.42 -10.21
C ALA A 115 -20.43 -5.83 -10.77
N GLN A 116 -19.65 -4.86 -11.27
CA GLN A 116 -18.30 -5.11 -11.79
C GLN A 116 -17.36 -5.62 -10.69
N LEU A 117 -17.35 -4.98 -9.52
CA LEU A 117 -16.56 -5.44 -8.37
C LEU A 117 -16.93 -6.86 -7.93
N ARG A 118 -18.22 -7.20 -7.97
CA ARG A 118 -18.68 -8.56 -7.69
C ARG A 118 -18.12 -9.56 -8.70
N THR A 119 -18.04 -9.19 -9.97
CA THR A 119 -17.41 -10.01 -11.01
C THR A 119 -15.91 -10.18 -10.75
N GLU A 120 -15.19 -9.12 -10.36
CA GLU A 120 -13.77 -9.23 -9.98
C GLU A 120 -13.57 -10.23 -8.83
N VAL A 121 -14.37 -10.10 -7.77
CA VAL A 121 -14.35 -11.02 -6.62
C VAL A 121 -14.64 -12.45 -7.06
N GLN A 122 -15.66 -12.67 -7.91
CA GLN A 122 -16.00 -14.01 -8.40
C GLN A 122 -14.88 -14.67 -9.19
N LEU A 123 -14.16 -13.91 -10.01
CA LEU A 123 -13.04 -14.41 -10.79
C LEU A 123 -11.81 -14.70 -9.93
N LEU A 124 -11.55 -13.88 -8.91
CA LEU A 124 -10.39 -14.00 -8.04
C LEU A 124 -10.58 -15.03 -6.91
N ARG A 125 -11.82 -15.24 -6.44
CA ARG A 125 -12.11 -16.10 -5.28
C ARG A 125 -11.56 -17.51 -5.37
N PRO A 126 -11.66 -18.24 -6.51
CA PRO A 126 -11.10 -19.59 -6.61
C PRO A 126 -9.58 -19.64 -6.38
N TRP A 127 -8.84 -18.65 -6.89
CA TRP A 127 -7.39 -18.59 -6.69
C TRP A 127 -7.02 -18.17 -5.27
N PHE A 128 -7.78 -17.24 -4.69
CA PHE A 128 -7.62 -16.90 -3.28
C PHE A 128 -7.81 -18.14 -2.39
N ASP A 129 -8.91 -18.88 -2.57
CA ASP A 129 -9.24 -20.06 -1.77
C ASP A 129 -8.20 -21.18 -1.93
N GLU A 130 -7.74 -21.42 -3.16
CA GLU A 130 -6.66 -22.39 -3.42
C GLU A 130 -5.33 -21.95 -2.80
N GLY A 131 -4.98 -20.67 -2.94
CA GLY A 131 -3.82 -20.08 -2.29
C GLY A 131 -3.87 -20.20 -0.77
N LEU A 132 -5.03 -19.96 -0.18
CA LEU A 132 -5.26 -20.10 1.25
C LEU A 132 -5.10 -21.56 1.71
N ARG A 133 -5.65 -22.53 0.96
CA ARG A 133 -5.45 -23.96 1.23
C ARG A 133 -3.97 -24.34 1.23
N ASN A 134 -3.21 -23.82 0.27
CA ASN A 134 -1.80 -24.17 0.09
C ASN A 134 -0.89 -23.46 1.12
N ARG A 135 -1.14 -22.17 1.41
CA ARG A 135 -0.34 -21.40 2.37
C ARG A 135 -0.72 -21.65 3.83
N GLY A 136 -1.95 -22.09 4.10
CA GLY A 136 -2.51 -22.27 5.45
C GLY A 136 -2.72 -20.97 6.24
N ARG A 137 -2.50 -19.79 5.63
CA ARG A 137 -2.63 -18.48 6.26
C ARG A 137 -3.01 -17.40 5.24
N THR A 138 -3.61 -16.32 5.72
CA THR A 138 -3.92 -15.09 4.97
C THR A 138 -3.53 -13.86 5.78
N THR A 139 -3.28 -12.76 5.08
CA THR A 139 -3.03 -11.42 5.64
C THR A 139 -4.32 -10.61 5.77
N MET A 140 -5.44 -11.12 5.27
CA MET A 140 -6.80 -10.64 5.57
C MET A 140 -7.12 -10.73 7.07
N GLY A 141 -8.01 -9.85 7.53
CA GLY A 141 -8.62 -9.88 8.85
C GLY A 141 -8.31 -8.67 9.71
N VAL A 142 -7.56 -7.69 9.19
CA VAL A 142 -7.22 -6.47 9.92
C VAL A 142 -8.48 -5.68 10.27
N SER A 143 -9.47 -5.66 9.38
CA SER A 143 -10.79 -5.04 9.61
C SER A 143 -11.63 -5.75 10.67
N GLY A 144 -11.27 -6.96 11.08
CA GLY A 144 -12.05 -7.82 11.98
C GLY A 144 -12.97 -8.80 11.25
N LYS A 145 -13.05 -8.72 9.92
CA LYS A 145 -13.83 -9.66 9.09
C LYS A 145 -12.93 -10.47 8.16
N GLY A 146 -13.36 -11.70 7.88
CA GLY A 146 -12.67 -12.61 6.96
C GLY A 146 -13.05 -12.39 5.49
N VAL A 147 -12.54 -13.26 4.62
CA VAL A 147 -12.76 -13.21 3.15
C VAL A 147 -14.24 -13.23 2.75
N ASP A 148 -15.12 -13.82 3.55
CA ASP A 148 -16.56 -13.87 3.24
C ASP A 148 -17.21 -12.48 3.23
N ALA A 149 -16.59 -11.50 3.89
CA ALA A 149 -17.04 -10.11 3.89
C ALA A 149 -16.42 -9.25 2.78
N ILE A 150 -15.63 -9.80 1.85
CA ILE A 150 -14.92 -9.00 0.82
C ILE A 150 -15.87 -8.12 0.00
N SER A 151 -17.04 -8.65 -0.39
CA SER A 151 -18.05 -7.88 -1.13
C SER A 151 -18.62 -6.74 -0.28
N GLU A 152 -18.85 -6.98 1.01
CA GLU A 152 -19.33 -5.95 1.95
C GLU A 152 -18.28 -4.83 2.12
N MET A 153 -16.99 -5.19 2.24
CA MET A 153 -15.91 -4.21 2.33
C MET A 153 -15.84 -3.32 1.08
N LEU A 154 -15.94 -3.92 -0.11
CA LEU A 154 -15.98 -3.19 -1.38
C LEU A 154 -17.23 -2.32 -1.48
N ASP A 155 -18.38 -2.82 -1.04
CA ASP A 155 -19.64 -2.07 -1.01
C ASP A 155 -19.57 -0.85 -0.09
N ILE A 156 -18.86 -0.93 1.03
CA ILE A 156 -18.59 0.22 1.91
C ILE A 156 -17.72 1.24 1.17
N LEU A 157 -16.64 0.82 0.52
CA LEU A 157 -15.78 1.75 -0.23
C LEU A 157 -16.53 2.43 -1.39
N VAL A 158 -17.35 1.69 -2.14
CA VAL A 158 -18.20 2.26 -3.19
C VAL A 158 -19.16 3.28 -2.61
N SER A 159 -19.85 2.93 -1.53
CA SER A 159 -20.76 3.86 -0.86
C SER A 159 -20.02 5.13 -0.46
N PHE A 160 -18.78 5.01 0.04
CA PHE A 160 -18.01 6.16 0.54
C PHE A 160 -17.54 7.03 -0.62
N SER A 161 -17.18 6.36 -1.71
CA SER A 161 -16.86 6.97 -3.00
C SER A 161 -18.08 7.51 -3.75
N LEU A 162 -19.27 7.55 -3.14
CA LEU A 162 -20.43 8.21 -3.70
C LEU A 162 -20.97 9.23 -2.71
N ASP A 163 -21.23 8.77 -1.49
CA ASP A 163 -21.72 9.54 -0.36
C ASP A 163 -20.84 9.29 0.87
N ALA A 164 -20.16 10.33 1.34
CA ALA A 164 -19.31 10.28 2.51
C ALA A 164 -20.11 10.20 3.84
N ASP A 165 -21.44 10.19 3.76
CA ASP A 165 -22.35 9.93 4.88
C ASP A 165 -23.05 8.58 4.66
N MET A 166 -22.62 7.56 5.41
CA MET A 166 -23.23 6.23 5.35
C MET A 166 -23.25 5.55 6.70
N THR A 167 -24.17 4.62 6.85
CA THR A 167 -24.17 3.65 7.95
C THR A 167 -23.28 2.46 7.60
N VAL A 168 -22.27 2.21 8.41
CA VAL A 168 -21.42 1.02 8.30
C VAL A 168 -22.04 -0.13 9.11
N PRO A 169 -22.09 -1.36 8.57
CA PRO A 169 -22.51 -2.53 9.34
C PRO A 169 -21.68 -2.75 10.61
N ASP A 170 -22.30 -3.31 11.65
CA ASP A 170 -21.59 -3.66 12.88
C ASP A 170 -20.54 -4.78 12.66
N GLY A 171 -19.62 -4.92 13.63
CA GLY A 171 -18.67 -6.02 13.68
C GLY A 171 -17.31 -5.76 13.02
N TYR A 172 -16.98 -4.49 12.74
CA TYR A 172 -15.63 -4.08 12.34
C TYR A 172 -14.81 -3.62 13.56
N ASN A 173 -13.47 -3.76 13.46
CA ASN A 173 -12.53 -3.46 14.55
C ASN A 173 -12.34 -1.96 14.84
N GLU A 174 -12.72 -1.08 13.91
CA GLU A 174 -12.53 0.37 14.04
C GLU A 174 -13.74 1.13 13.52
N PRO A 175 -14.04 2.32 14.07
CA PRO A 175 -15.05 3.21 13.53
C PRO A 175 -14.53 3.96 12.28
N MET A 176 -15.45 4.58 11.54
CA MET A 176 -15.10 5.55 10.51
C MET A 176 -14.43 6.80 11.13
N PRO A 177 -13.49 7.45 10.41
CA PRO A 177 -12.99 7.07 9.09
C PRO A 177 -11.88 6.00 9.16
N LYS A 178 -11.28 5.73 10.33
CA LYS A 178 -10.11 4.83 10.49
C LYS A 178 -10.34 3.44 9.88
N LEU A 179 -11.58 2.94 9.94
CA LEU A 179 -12.01 1.72 9.28
C LEU A 179 -11.55 1.60 7.82
N LEU A 180 -11.61 2.69 7.04
CA LEU A 180 -11.22 2.69 5.63
C LEU A 180 -9.81 2.15 5.41
N ARG A 181 -8.86 2.42 6.33
CA ARG A 181 -7.49 1.88 6.24
C ARG A 181 -7.50 0.36 6.34
N TYR A 182 -8.30 -0.19 7.23
CA TYR A 182 -8.33 -1.63 7.47
C TYR A 182 -9.07 -2.35 6.34
N LEU A 183 -10.15 -1.76 5.81
CA LEU A 183 -10.83 -2.26 4.63
C LEU A 183 -9.88 -2.33 3.43
N ILE A 184 -9.09 -1.27 3.21
CA ILE A 184 -8.12 -1.21 2.12
C ILE A 184 -7.01 -2.26 2.29
N SER A 185 -6.48 -2.42 3.50
CA SER A 185 -5.49 -3.46 3.78
C SER A 185 -6.04 -4.86 3.45
N ASP A 186 -7.25 -5.16 3.90
CA ASP A 186 -7.90 -6.44 3.60
C ASP A 186 -8.19 -6.58 2.10
N ILE A 187 -8.81 -5.61 1.44
CA ILE A 187 -9.08 -5.67 0.00
C ILE A 187 -7.80 -5.87 -0.80
N ARG A 188 -6.72 -5.14 -0.51
CA ARG A 188 -5.42 -5.37 -1.17
C ARG A 188 -4.89 -6.77 -0.90
N ALA A 189 -4.98 -7.26 0.35
CA ALA A 189 -4.58 -8.62 0.69
C ALA A 189 -5.35 -9.66 -0.15
N PHE A 190 -6.67 -9.53 -0.29
CA PHE A 190 -7.48 -10.42 -1.13
C PHE A 190 -7.00 -10.44 -2.59
N TYR A 191 -6.87 -9.27 -3.23
CA TYR A 191 -6.46 -9.17 -4.64
C TYR A 191 -5.04 -9.68 -4.85
N SER A 192 -4.09 -9.25 -4.02
CA SER A 192 -2.70 -9.67 -4.09
C SER A 192 -2.53 -11.16 -3.85
N GLU A 193 -3.19 -11.71 -2.82
CA GLU A 193 -3.13 -13.13 -2.53
C GLU A 193 -3.79 -13.98 -3.61
N ALA A 194 -4.88 -13.52 -4.22
CA ALA A 194 -5.50 -14.21 -5.36
C ALA A 194 -4.56 -14.24 -6.57
N ALA A 195 -3.99 -13.08 -6.93
CA ALA A 195 -3.13 -12.94 -8.10
C ALA A 195 -1.89 -13.84 -8.04
N ILE A 196 -1.20 -13.89 -6.89
CA ILE A 196 0.00 -14.72 -6.71
C ILE A 196 -0.30 -16.22 -6.57
N SER A 197 -1.58 -16.60 -6.41
CA SER A 197 -2.00 -18.00 -6.24
C SER A 197 -2.47 -18.63 -7.55
N LYS A 198 -2.54 -17.84 -8.63
CA LYS A 198 -3.02 -18.33 -9.90
C LYS A 198 -2.04 -19.36 -10.49
N PRO A 199 -2.48 -20.58 -10.81
CA PRO A 199 -1.62 -21.60 -11.40
C PRO A 199 -1.03 -21.14 -12.75
N GLY A 200 0.26 -21.37 -12.95
CA GLY A 200 0.95 -21.11 -14.22
C GLY A 200 1.28 -19.64 -14.51
N ALA A 201 0.93 -18.72 -13.63
CA ALA A 201 1.38 -17.33 -13.73
C ALA A 201 2.78 -17.18 -13.13
N MET A 202 3.63 -16.35 -13.75
CA MET A 202 4.88 -15.90 -13.13
C MET A 202 4.55 -15.13 -11.84
N PHE A 203 5.43 -15.20 -10.84
CA PHE A 203 5.30 -14.35 -9.64
C PHE A 203 5.56 -12.90 -10.02
N PRO A 204 4.59 -11.98 -9.85
CA PRO A 204 4.80 -10.58 -10.16
C PRO A 204 5.90 -9.98 -9.28
N SER A 205 6.60 -8.98 -9.81
CA SER A 205 7.31 -8.03 -8.94
C SER A 205 6.30 -7.26 -8.08
N PRO A 206 6.73 -6.66 -6.95
CA PRO A 206 5.85 -5.80 -6.17
C PRO A 206 5.22 -4.68 -7.02
N ASP A 207 5.99 -4.12 -7.95
CA ASP A 207 5.56 -3.02 -8.80
C ASP A 207 4.50 -3.49 -9.82
N ASP A 208 4.70 -4.64 -10.47
CA ASP A 208 3.70 -5.21 -11.41
C ASP A 208 2.35 -5.47 -10.71
N LEU A 209 2.41 -5.96 -9.47
CA LEU A 209 1.21 -6.26 -8.70
C LEU A 209 0.47 -4.99 -8.28
N GLU A 210 1.21 -3.93 -7.93
CA GLU A 210 0.62 -2.62 -7.67
C GLU A 210 0.05 -2.02 -8.96
N GLU A 211 0.77 -2.07 -10.08
CA GLU A 211 0.33 -1.53 -11.38
C GLU A 211 -0.95 -2.21 -11.81
N TRP A 212 -1.00 -3.54 -11.82
CA TRP A 212 -2.21 -4.28 -12.12
C TRP A 212 -3.37 -3.88 -11.20
N PHE A 213 -3.16 -3.85 -9.88
CA PHE A 213 -4.23 -3.50 -8.95
C PHE A 213 -4.77 -2.09 -9.22
N PHE A 214 -3.90 -1.08 -9.28
CA PHE A 214 -4.33 0.31 -9.40
C PHE A 214 -4.69 0.74 -10.81
N LEU A 215 -4.15 0.12 -11.86
CA LEU A 215 -4.36 0.55 -13.24
C LEU A 215 -5.39 -0.29 -13.99
N GLU A 216 -5.56 -1.57 -13.63
CA GLU A 216 -6.41 -2.50 -14.38
C GLU A 216 -7.69 -2.91 -13.63
N THR A 217 -7.69 -2.93 -12.30
CA THR A 217 -8.88 -3.35 -11.53
C THR A 217 -9.85 -2.20 -11.30
N ILE A 218 -11.14 -2.52 -11.15
CA ILE A 218 -12.19 -1.59 -10.74
C ILE A 218 -12.03 -1.23 -9.26
N ALA A 219 -11.64 -2.19 -8.42
CA ALA A 219 -11.30 -1.92 -7.02
C ALA A 219 -10.21 -0.84 -6.88
N GLY A 220 -9.19 -0.86 -7.74
CA GLY A 220 -8.16 0.18 -7.82
C GLY A 220 -8.72 1.57 -8.15
N ASP A 221 -9.69 1.68 -9.05
CA ASP A 221 -10.33 2.98 -9.34
C ASP A 221 -11.12 3.50 -8.14
N VAL A 222 -11.85 2.62 -7.44
CA VAL A 222 -12.56 2.99 -6.21
C VAL A 222 -11.60 3.54 -5.16
N PHE A 223 -10.39 2.97 -5.04
CA PHE A 223 -9.38 3.49 -4.12
C PHE A 223 -8.95 4.92 -4.46
N TYR A 224 -8.81 5.26 -5.75
CA TYR A 224 -8.57 6.63 -6.17
C TYR A 224 -9.74 7.55 -5.80
N GLN A 225 -10.98 7.15 -6.08
CA GLN A 225 -12.17 7.94 -5.76
C GLN A 225 -12.35 8.19 -4.24
N VAL A 226 -12.02 7.20 -3.42
CA VAL A 226 -11.99 7.32 -1.96
C VAL A 226 -10.89 8.31 -1.56
N ARG A 227 -9.67 8.17 -2.09
CA ARG A 227 -8.56 9.09 -1.81
C ARG A 227 -8.91 10.53 -2.19
N GLU A 228 -9.49 10.76 -3.36
CA GLU A 228 -9.87 12.09 -3.84
C GLU A 228 -10.85 12.79 -2.89
N ARG A 229 -11.82 12.05 -2.32
CA ARG A 229 -12.72 12.60 -1.29
C ARG A 229 -11.97 13.00 -0.02
N LEU A 230 -11.08 12.14 0.46
CA LEU A 230 -10.29 12.43 1.66
C LEU A 230 -9.37 13.64 1.43
N VAL A 231 -8.66 13.68 0.30
CA VAL A 231 -7.80 14.82 -0.09
C VAL A 231 -8.61 16.10 -0.21
N SER A 232 -9.81 16.04 -0.80
CA SER A 232 -10.68 17.21 -0.91
C SER A 232 -11.06 17.77 0.47
N ALA A 233 -11.31 16.90 1.45
CA ALA A 233 -11.60 17.31 2.82
C ALA A 233 -10.36 17.92 3.51
N ASP A 234 -9.18 17.31 3.32
CA ASP A 234 -7.89 17.83 3.79
C ASP A 234 -7.63 19.23 3.22
N ILE A 235 -7.83 19.43 1.90
CA ILE A 235 -7.68 20.71 1.21
C ILE A 235 -8.57 21.78 1.84
N LEU A 236 -9.87 21.51 2.00
CA LEU A 236 -10.80 22.50 2.58
C LEU A 236 -10.41 22.88 4.01
N VAL A 237 -9.95 21.92 4.82
CA VAL A 237 -9.48 22.20 6.17
C VAL A 237 -8.21 23.05 6.15
N LEU A 238 -7.25 22.74 5.27
CA LEU A 238 -6.00 23.50 5.19
C LEU A 238 -6.23 24.94 4.68
N ILE A 239 -7.10 25.12 3.67
CA ILE A 239 -7.54 26.45 3.21
C ILE A 239 -8.20 27.22 4.36
N ALA A 240 -9.11 26.58 5.11
CA ALA A 240 -9.78 27.22 6.24
C ALA A 240 -8.82 27.63 7.37
N ASN A 241 -7.62 27.03 7.43
CA ASN A 241 -6.56 27.39 8.36
C ASN A 241 -5.52 28.36 7.76
N GLY A 242 -5.76 28.88 6.56
CA GLY A 242 -5.00 29.97 5.95
C GLY A 242 -3.70 29.57 5.24
N LEU A 243 -3.55 28.29 4.87
CA LEU A 243 -2.44 27.86 4.02
C LEU A 243 -2.73 28.24 2.56
N ASP A 244 -1.68 28.55 1.81
CA ASP A 244 -1.78 28.78 0.36
C ASP A 244 -1.74 27.47 -0.46
N ASP A 245 -2.09 27.56 -1.75
CA ASP A 245 -2.23 26.39 -2.62
C ASP A 245 -0.92 25.60 -2.78
N ASP A 246 0.23 26.27 -2.84
CA ASP A 246 1.54 25.62 -3.02
C ASP A 246 1.98 24.90 -1.73
N GLU A 247 1.73 25.51 -0.57
CA GLU A 247 1.94 24.88 0.74
C GLU A 247 1.07 23.63 0.91
N ILE A 248 -0.18 23.68 0.44
CA ILE A 248 -1.12 22.55 0.52
C ILE A 248 -0.70 21.43 -0.41
N ASP A 249 -0.38 21.73 -1.68
CA ASP A 249 0.09 20.72 -2.64
C ASP A 249 1.34 20.00 -2.13
N GLY A 250 2.33 20.77 -1.63
CA GLY A 250 3.54 20.22 -1.03
C GLY A 250 3.23 19.40 0.22
N ARG A 251 2.36 19.89 1.11
CA ARG A 251 2.00 19.19 2.33
C ARG A 251 1.29 17.89 2.02
N LEU A 252 0.36 17.84 1.07
CA LEU A 252 -0.43 16.65 0.73
C LEU A 252 0.25 15.72 -0.29
N ALA A 253 1.43 16.10 -0.80
CA ALA A 253 2.15 15.41 -1.87
C ALA A 253 1.26 15.24 -3.11
N LEU A 254 0.76 16.37 -3.60
CA LEU A 254 -0.02 16.51 -4.84
C LEU A 254 0.84 17.15 -5.93
N LEU A 255 0.40 17.05 -7.18
CA LEU A 255 0.97 17.81 -8.28
C LEU A 255 0.69 19.31 -8.09
N ALA A 256 1.62 20.17 -8.51
CA ALA A 256 1.45 21.61 -8.42
C ALA A 256 0.19 22.09 -9.18
N GLY A 257 -0.63 22.90 -8.52
CA GLY A 257 -1.91 23.41 -9.03
C GLY A 257 -3.11 22.51 -8.73
N THR A 258 -2.94 21.36 -8.07
CA THR A 258 -4.04 20.44 -7.75
C THR A 258 -5.01 21.08 -6.76
N THR A 259 -4.50 21.77 -5.74
CA THR A 259 -5.31 22.45 -4.73
C THR A 259 -6.21 23.51 -5.35
N SER A 260 -5.65 24.36 -6.22
CA SER A 260 -6.38 25.42 -6.91
C SER A 260 -7.55 24.86 -7.73
N ALA A 261 -7.27 23.84 -8.55
CA ALA A 261 -8.29 23.18 -9.36
C ALA A 261 -9.39 22.51 -8.51
N THR A 262 -9.00 21.80 -7.45
CA THR A 262 -9.92 21.09 -6.56
C THR A 262 -10.80 22.04 -5.77
N ALA A 263 -10.24 23.15 -5.27
CA ALA A 263 -10.98 24.16 -4.52
C ALA A 263 -12.07 24.83 -5.37
N GLU A 264 -11.75 25.19 -6.61
CA GLU A 264 -12.74 25.77 -7.55
C GLU A 264 -13.90 24.81 -7.84
N GLU A 265 -13.62 23.53 -8.03
CA GLU A 265 -14.64 22.50 -8.30
C GLU A 265 -15.52 22.23 -7.07
N ARG A 266 -14.92 22.04 -5.90
CA ARG A 266 -15.63 21.66 -4.67
C ARG A 266 -16.49 22.79 -4.08
N LEU A 267 -16.09 24.05 -4.28
CA LEU A 267 -16.94 25.20 -3.93
C LEU A 267 -18.23 25.23 -4.78
N ARG A 268 -18.23 24.60 -5.96
CA ARG A 268 -19.39 24.53 -6.87
C ARG A 268 -20.24 23.28 -6.66
N GLN A 269 -19.69 22.19 -6.11
CA GLN A 269 -20.41 20.94 -5.81
C GLN A 269 -20.07 20.41 -4.40
N PRO A 270 -20.91 20.70 -3.38
CA PRO A 270 -20.67 20.19 -2.03
C PRO A 270 -20.95 18.68 -1.99
N GLY A 271 -19.88 17.87 -1.91
CA GLY A 271 -19.94 16.41 -1.80
C GLY A 271 -19.13 15.85 -0.62
N ILE A 272 -18.81 16.68 0.36
CA ILE A 272 -17.99 16.31 1.53
C ILE A 272 -18.86 16.35 2.78
N SER A 273 -18.95 15.24 3.50
CA SER A 273 -19.76 15.14 4.71
C SER A 273 -19.13 15.94 5.87
N ARG A 274 -19.97 16.40 6.80
CA ARG A 274 -19.52 17.13 7.99
C ARG A 274 -18.59 16.29 8.86
N GLU A 275 -18.85 14.99 8.97
CA GLU A 275 -18.01 14.08 9.75
C GLU A 275 -16.63 13.91 9.10
N LEU A 276 -16.55 13.86 7.76
CA LEU A 276 -15.28 13.83 7.07
C LEU A 276 -14.47 15.12 7.27
N LEU A 277 -15.13 16.29 7.25
CA LEU A 277 -14.48 17.56 7.56
C LEU A 277 -13.97 17.64 9.01
N LYS A 278 -14.72 17.09 9.98
CA LYS A 278 -14.28 17.01 11.38
C LYS A 278 -13.05 16.13 11.52
N ALA A 279 -13.03 14.95 10.89
CA ALA A 279 -11.90 14.05 10.94
C ALA A 279 -10.64 14.68 10.32
N ALA A 280 -10.77 15.33 9.16
CA ALA A 280 -9.67 16.07 8.54
C ALA A 280 -9.16 17.21 9.45
N ALA A 281 -10.07 17.93 10.13
CA ALA A 281 -9.71 18.97 11.09
C ALA A 281 -9.01 18.42 12.35
N GLU A 282 -9.35 17.22 12.80
CA GLU A 282 -8.66 16.54 13.90
C GLU A 282 -7.25 16.10 13.50
N ASP A 283 -7.09 15.48 12.33
CA ASP A 283 -5.78 15.11 11.78
C ASP A 283 -4.88 16.35 11.63
N PHE A 284 -5.44 17.47 11.18
CA PHE A 284 -4.72 18.74 11.11
C PHE A 284 -4.20 19.21 12.48
N LYS A 285 -5.04 19.18 13.53
CA LYS A 285 -4.65 19.63 14.88
C LYS A 285 -3.47 18.84 15.46
N VAL A 286 -3.34 17.57 15.08
CA VAL A 286 -2.25 16.69 15.55
C VAL A 286 -1.00 16.80 14.65
N GLY A 287 -1.04 17.63 13.60
CA GLY A 287 0.05 17.81 12.64
C GLY A 287 0.07 16.78 11.51
N ASP A 288 -0.87 15.84 11.53
CA ASP A 288 -0.95 14.67 10.64
C ASP A 288 -1.86 14.90 9.41
N ALA A 289 -2.15 16.16 9.05
CA ALA A 289 -2.98 16.49 7.88
C ALA A 289 -2.52 15.75 6.61
N GLY A 290 -3.45 15.07 5.95
CA GLY A 290 -3.18 14.24 4.78
C GLY A 290 -2.39 12.96 5.03
N ARG A 291 -2.00 12.65 6.27
CA ARG A 291 -1.37 11.35 6.58
C ARG A 291 -2.35 10.22 6.36
N PHE A 292 -3.63 10.45 6.67
CA PHE A 292 -4.71 9.51 6.45
C PHE A 292 -4.89 9.22 4.97
N SER A 293 -5.22 10.24 4.15
CA SER A 293 -5.44 10.12 2.70
C SER A 293 -4.23 9.56 1.93
N ARG A 294 -3.01 9.80 2.40
CA ARG A 294 -1.77 9.31 1.76
C ARG A 294 -1.54 7.80 1.86
N SER A 295 -2.17 7.08 2.78
CA SER A 295 -1.95 5.62 2.89
C SER A 295 -2.79 4.78 1.94
N PHE A 296 -3.67 5.41 1.16
CA PHE A 296 -4.68 4.70 0.36
C PHE A 296 -4.12 4.29 -1.00
N VAL A 297 -3.37 5.19 -1.62
CA VAL A 297 -2.69 4.98 -2.90
C VAL A 297 -1.18 5.18 -2.69
N PRO A 298 -0.33 4.17 -3.02
CA PRO A 298 1.12 4.28 -2.96
C PRO A 298 1.66 5.48 -3.73
N MET A 299 2.78 6.06 -3.29
CA MET A 299 3.43 7.20 -3.96
C MET A 299 3.64 6.94 -5.46
N THR A 300 4.04 5.72 -5.81
CA THR A 300 4.29 5.24 -7.18
C THR A 300 3.05 5.27 -8.06
N MET A 301 1.84 5.38 -7.50
CA MET A 301 0.56 5.31 -8.21
C MET A 301 -0.27 6.59 -8.16
N ARG A 302 -0.02 7.50 -7.21
CA ARG A 302 -0.94 8.62 -6.91
C ARG A 302 -1.34 9.47 -8.12
N ASP A 303 -0.39 9.71 -9.02
CA ASP A 303 -0.57 10.59 -10.18
C ASP A 303 -0.81 9.81 -11.48
N ARG A 304 -0.95 8.48 -11.39
CA ARG A 304 -1.08 7.56 -12.53
C ARG A 304 -2.52 7.14 -12.81
N ARG A 305 -3.51 7.70 -12.11
CA ARG A 305 -4.94 7.38 -12.37
C ARG A 305 -5.31 7.61 -13.83
N SER A 306 -4.74 8.62 -14.50
CA SER A 306 -4.96 8.89 -15.93
C SER A 306 -4.31 7.88 -16.87
N GLU A 307 -3.34 7.09 -16.39
CA GLU A 307 -2.70 6.00 -17.16
C GLU A 307 -3.54 4.74 -17.16
N ARG A 308 -4.54 4.64 -16.28
CA ARG A 308 -5.62 3.67 -16.44
C ARG A 308 -6.07 3.82 -17.87
N ALA A 309 -5.95 2.75 -18.67
CA ALA A 309 -6.42 2.76 -20.04
C ALA A 309 -7.79 3.43 -20.00
N SER A 310 -7.94 4.54 -20.72
CA SER A 310 -9.28 5.08 -20.89
C SER A 310 -10.11 3.88 -21.32
N PHE A 311 -11.25 3.66 -20.68
CA PHE A 311 -12.24 2.68 -21.13
C PHE A 311 -12.84 3.13 -22.49
N ALA A 312 -11.98 3.60 -23.40
CA ALA A 312 -12.15 4.26 -24.67
C ALA A 312 -10.92 3.88 -25.51
N ASP A 313 -10.95 2.65 -26.02
CA ASP A 313 -10.54 2.29 -27.39
C ASP A 313 -10.76 0.79 -27.59
N ALA A 314 -12.03 0.39 -27.53
CA ALA A 314 -12.50 -0.79 -28.25
C ALA A 314 -13.26 -0.28 -29.48
N LYS A 315 -12.52 -0.12 -30.58
CA LYS A 315 -13.08 0.15 -31.90
C LYS A 315 -13.33 -1.16 -32.64
#